data_AF-A0A534VVX8-F1
#
_entry.id   AF-A0A534VVX8-F1
#
_cell.length_a   1.000
_cell.length_b   1.000
_cell.length_c   1.000
_cell.angle_alpha   90.00
_cell.angle_beta   90.00
_cell.angle_gamma   90.00
#
_symmetry.space_group_name_H-M   'P 1'
#
loop_
_entity.id
_entity.type
_entity.pdbx_description
1 polymer ?
#
loop_
_entity_poly.entity_id
_entity_poly.type
_entity_poly.pdbx_seq_one_letter_code
_entity_poly.pdbx_strand_id
1 'polypeptide(L)' 'IAKINAEEKTTMLLVEQNANVALSIAHFGYIMENGRIVLDGDPEKLRSNEDVREFYLGSGEAKKSYKAVKSYRRRKRWLS' A
#
# COMPACT_ATOMS: atom_id res chain seq x y z
N ILE A 1 0.22 11.00 -15.61
CA ILE A 1 1.35 10.23 -15.02
C ILE A 1 1.41 8.82 -15.61
N ALA A 2 0.35 7.99 -15.48
CA ALA A 2 0.30 6.64 -16.07
C ALA A 2 0.65 6.61 -17.57
N LYS A 3 0.10 7.55 -18.36
CA LYS A 3 0.41 7.68 -19.79
C LYS A 3 1.90 7.89 -20.07
N ILE A 4 2.56 8.78 -19.33
CA ILE A 4 4.00 9.09 -19.48
C ILE A 4 4.84 7.85 -19.14
N ASN A 5 4.54 7.17 -18.04
CA ASN A 5 5.26 5.96 -17.68
C ASN A 5 5.08 4.84 -18.74
N ALA A 6 3.88 4.70 -19.31
CA ALA A 6 3.59 3.67 -20.31
C ALA A 6 4.24 3.96 -21.68
N GLU A 7 4.16 5.21 -22.15
CA GLU A 7 4.64 5.62 -23.48
C GLU A 7 6.14 5.90 -23.49
N GLU A 8 6.64 6.67 -22.51
CA GLU A 8 8.04 7.12 -22.48
C GLU A 8 8.98 6.17 -21.72
N LYS A 9 8.42 5.12 -21.09
CA LYS A 9 9.16 4.17 -20.23
C LYS A 9 9.95 4.83 -19.09
N THR A 10 9.57 6.04 -18.71
CA THR A 10 10.21 6.79 -17.62
C THR A 10 9.94 6.10 -16.29
N THR A 11 11.00 5.84 -15.51
CA THR A 11 10.86 5.35 -14.13
C THR A 11 10.36 6.50 -13.24
N MET A 12 9.32 6.24 -12.45
CA MET A 12 8.66 7.27 -11.65
C MET A 12 8.49 6.82 -10.20
N LEU A 13 8.69 7.76 -9.28
CA LEU A 13 8.27 7.64 -7.88
C LEU A 13 7.12 8.61 -7.63
N LEU A 14 5.96 8.09 -7.26
CA LEU A 14 4.78 8.88 -6.93
C LEU A 14 4.52 8.82 -5.42
N VAL A 15 4.24 9.97 -4.84
CA VAL A 15 3.83 10.11 -3.44
C VAL A 15 2.45 10.75 -3.43
N GLU A 16 1.50 10.08 -2.79
CA GLU A 16 0.10 10.49 -2.75
C GLU A 16 -0.48 10.25 -1.37
N GLN A 17 -1.41 11.11 -0.96
CA GLN A 17 -2.19 10.88 0.26
C GLN A 17 -3.33 9.88 0.03
N ASN A 18 -3.87 9.84 -1.20
CA ASN A 18 -4.89 8.87 -1.57
C ASN A 18 -4.24 7.58 -2.09
N ALA A 19 -4.09 6.60 -1.20
CA ALA A 19 -3.49 5.31 -1.52
C ALA A 19 -4.25 4.56 -2.65
N ASN A 20 -5.56 4.74 -2.77
CA ASN A 20 -6.34 4.06 -3.80
C ASN A 20 -5.97 4.55 -5.21
N VAL A 21 -5.82 5.86 -5.37
CA VAL A 21 -5.36 6.44 -6.64
C VAL A 21 -3.93 5.98 -6.94
N ALA A 22 -3.03 6.06 -5.96
CA ALA A 22 -1.64 5.64 -6.14
C ALA A 22 -1.53 4.17 -6.59
N LEU A 23 -2.22 3.26 -5.89
CA LEU A 23 -2.18 1.83 -6.18
C LEU A 23 -2.87 1.46 -7.49
N SER A 24 -3.77 2.30 -8.02
CA SER A 24 -4.42 2.04 -9.31
C SER A 24 -3.49 2.23 -10.52
N ILE A 25 -2.37 2.93 -10.35
CA ILE A 25 -1.42 3.24 -11.43
C ILE A 25 0.01 2.75 -11.14
N ALA A 26 0.29 2.34 -9.91
CA ALA A 26 1.61 1.87 -9.51
C ALA A 26 1.91 0.46 -10.05
N HIS A 27 3.19 0.16 -10.22
CA HIS A 27 3.67 -1.21 -10.47
C HIS A 27 4.08 -1.91 -9.16
N PHE A 28 4.45 -1.12 -8.15
CA PHE A 28 4.81 -1.57 -6.81
C PHE A 28 4.45 -0.46 -5.82
N GLY A 29 3.95 -0.83 -4.63
CA GLY A 29 3.50 0.13 -3.63
C GLY A 29 4.27 0.00 -2.31
N TYR A 30 4.50 1.15 -1.68
CA TYR A 30 4.90 1.24 -0.28
C TYR A 30 3.86 2.08 0.47
N ILE A 31 3.38 1.56 1.60
CA ILE A 31 2.51 2.30 2.52
C ILE A 31 3.37 2.74 3.70
N MET A 32 3.37 4.04 3.97
CA MET A 32 4.16 4.65 5.03
C MET A 32 3.25 5.29 6.09
N GLU A 33 3.60 5.08 7.35
CA GLU A 33 2.94 5.70 8.50
C GLU A 33 4.01 6.16 9.49
N ASN A 34 3.92 7.40 9.97
CA ASN A 34 4.82 7.95 10.98
C ASN A 34 6.32 7.75 10.64
N GLY A 35 6.67 8.01 9.38
CA GLY A 35 8.04 7.90 8.86
C GLY A 35 8.57 6.47 8.70
N ARG A 36 7.69 5.45 8.71
CA ARG A 36 8.08 4.04 8.54
C ARG A 36 7.21 3.35 7.49
N ILE A 37 7.85 2.55 6.63
CA ILE A 37 7.14 1.64 5.73
C ILE A 37 6.48 0.55 6.58
N VAL A 38 5.16 0.44 6.47
CA VAL A 38 4.36 -0.54 7.21
C VAL A 38 3.94 -1.72 6.34
N LEU A 39 3.75 -1.50 5.03
CA LEU A 39 3.41 -2.51 4.04
C LEU A 39 4.07 -2.18 2.71
N ASP A 40 4.39 -3.22 1.95
CA ASP A 40 5.01 -3.14 0.64
C ASP A 40 4.55 -4.31 -0.23
N GLY A 41 4.49 -4.12 -1.55
CA GLY A 41 4.19 -5.22 -2.47
C GLY A 41 3.50 -4.82 -3.76
N ASP A 42 3.07 -5.84 -4.50
CA ASP A 42 2.26 -5.68 -5.71
C ASP A 42 0.95 -4.93 -5.40
N PRO A 43 0.54 -3.97 -6.24
CA PRO A 43 -0.67 -3.19 -5.99
C PRO A 43 -1.92 -4.05 -5.83
N GLU A 44 -2.05 -5.14 -6.59
CA GLU A 44 -3.17 -6.08 -6.49
C GLU A 44 -3.20 -6.81 -5.14
N LYS A 45 -2.02 -7.20 -4.61
CA LYS A 45 -1.91 -7.81 -3.28
C LYS A 45 -2.24 -6.80 -2.18
N LEU A 46 -1.79 -5.55 -2.34
CA LEU A 46 -2.11 -4.49 -1.40
C LEU A 46 -3.61 -4.15 -1.43
N ARG A 47 -4.25 -4.05 -2.60
CA ARG A 47 -5.68 -3.75 -2.72
C ARG A 47 -6.61 -4.88 -2.28
N SER A 48 -6.15 -6.13 -2.32
CA SER A 48 -6.88 -7.30 -1.82
C SER A 48 -6.64 -7.56 -0.33
N ASN A 49 -5.64 -6.93 0.27
CA ASN A 49 -5.38 -7.04 1.70
C ASN A 49 -6.48 -6.30 2.50
N GLU A 50 -7.18 -7.05 3.36
CA GLU A 50 -8.31 -6.55 4.16
C GLU A 50 -7.91 -5.36 5.06
N ASP A 51 -6.74 -5.43 5.71
CA ASP A 51 -6.22 -4.32 6.51
C ASP A 51 -5.98 -3.07 5.64
N VAL A 52 -5.45 -3.23 4.43
CA VAL A 52 -5.21 -2.09 3.53
C VAL A 52 -6.52 -1.45 3.09
N ARG A 53 -7.52 -2.28 2.78
CA ARG A 53 -8.85 -1.83 2.38
C ARG A 53 -9.56 -1.04 3.48
N GLU A 54 -9.47 -1.49 4.73
CA GLU A 54 -10.07 -0.84 5.89
C GLU A 54 -9.38 0.49 6.21
N PHE A 55 -8.05 0.51 6.32
CA PHE A 55 -7.32 1.67 6.84
C PHE A 55 -6.89 2.70 5.78
N TYR A 56 -6.66 2.29 4.53
CA TYR A 56 -6.06 3.15 3.51
C TYR A 56 -6.91 3.35 2.24
N LEU A 57 -7.87 2.46 1.95
CA LEU A 57 -8.72 2.54 0.75
C LEU A 57 -10.20 2.83 1.05
N GLY A 58 -10.59 2.95 2.31
CA GLY A 58 -11.94 3.36 2.73
C GLY A 58 -13.07 2.41 2.33
N SER A 59 -12.80 1.11 2.16
CA SER A 59 -13.69 0.15 1.50
C SER A 59 -14.43 -0.84 2.43
N GLY A 60 -14.66 -0.51 3.72
CA GLY A 60 -15.40 -1.40 4.63
C GLY A 60 -15.93 -0.70 5.88
N GLU A 61 -16.98 -1.25 6.49
CA GLU A 61 -17.44 -0.85 7.82
C GLU A 61 -16.28 -1.01 8.81
N ALA A 62 -15.85 0.09 9.44
CA ALA A 62 -14.76 0.11 10.41
C ALA A 62 -15.08 -0.78 11.62
N LYS A 63 -14.75 -2.08 11.56
CA LYS A 63 -14.94 -3.03 12.66
C LYS A 63 -13.80 -4.09 12.69
N LYS A 64 -12.72 -3.69 13.40
CA LYS A 64 -11.61 -4.49 14.01
C LYS A 64 -10.49 -4.87 13.03
N SER A 65 -9.19 -4.72 13.32
CA SER A 65 -8.43 -4.20 14.48
C SER A 65 -6.99 -3.93 14.04
N TYR A 66 -6.49 -2.71 14.27
CA TYR A 66 -5.09 -2.27 14.13
C TYR A 66 -4.01 -3.23 14.68
N LYS A 67 -4.40 -4.21 15.52
CA LYS A 67 -3.53 -5.28 16.02
C LYS A 67 -3.05 -6.24 14.91
N ALA A 68 -3.81 -6.45 13.84
CA ALA A 68 -3.42 -7.35 12.73
C ALA A 68 -2.24 -6.78 11.93
N VAL A 69 -2.30 -5.50 11.54
CA VAL A 69 -1.17 -4.77 10.92
C VAL A 69 0.08 -4.79 11.81
N LYS A 70 -0.07 -4.56 13.13
CA LYS A 70 1.05 -4.69 14.08
C LYS A 70 1.60 -6.12 14.17
N SER A 71 0.78 -7.14 14.00
CA SER A 71 1.22 -8.54 13.98
C SER A 71 2.01 -8.87 12.71
N TYR A 72 1.63 -8.29 11.56
CA TYR A 72 2.38 -8.38 10.31
C TYR A 72 3.78 -7.81 10.47
N ARG A 73 3.90 -6.60 11.06
CA ARG A 73 5.19 -5.99 11.43
C ARG A 73 6.05 -6.93 12.29
N ARG A 74 5.43 -7.63 13.25
CA ARG A 74 6.15 -8.53 14.15
C ARG A 74 6.65 -9.77 13.41
N ARG A 75 5.86 -10.36 12.51
CA ARG A 75 6.24 -11.57 11.76
C ARG A 75 7.36 -11.33 10.75
N LYS A 76 7.34 -10.24 9.96
CA LYS A 76 8.45 -9.94 9.02
C LYS A 76 9.80 -9.73 9.73
N ARG A 77 9.80 -9.17 10.95
CA ARG A 77 11.04 -8.91 11.72
C ARG A 77 11.79 -10.17 12.17
N TRP A 78 11.14 -11.33 12.23
CA TRP A 78 11.76 -12.60 12.65
C TRP A 78 12.16 -13.50 11.47
N LEU A 79 11.89 -13.08 10.23
CA LEU A 79 12.20 -13.82 9.00
C LEU A 79 13.38 -13.17 8.23
N SER A 80 14.13 -12.28 8.87
CA SER A 80 15.35 -11.63 8.37
C SER A 80 16.56 -12.03 9.21
#